data_AF-A0A9E4KB09-F1
#
_entry.id   AF-A0A9E4KB09-F1
#
_cell.length_a   1.000
_cell.length_b   1.000
_cell.length_c   1.000
_cell.angle_alpha   90.00
_cell.angle_beta   90.00
_cell.angle_gamma   90.00
#
_symmetry.space_group_name_H-M   'P 1'
#
loop_
_entity.id
_entity.type
_entity.pdbx_description
1 polymer ?
#
loop_
_entity_poly.entity_id
_entity_poly.type
_entity_poly.pdbx_seq_one_letter_code
_entity_poly.pdbx_strand_id
1 'polypeptide(L)'
;MISISKKIMCNYLLPFLIALTGCNNFEQNDPLERLVNSMAWIKSANPKIDAVTAYEQKDFRFLGITGYGLALPGLSSSMTSIAIDEQKYKIIGYCEITEGQEHLDLCKLADNYAELYNIELLNLIRKRKTNISE
;
A
#
# COMPACT_ATOMS: atom_id res chain seq x y z
N MET A 1 -25.43 68.23 2.26
CA MET A 1 -26.64 67.38 2.32
C MET A 1 -26.27 66.00 1.79
N ILE A 2 -26.09 65.06 2.70
CA ILE A 2 -25.66 63.68 2.42
C ILE A 2 -26.90 62.81 2.59
N SER A 3 -27.34 62.13 1.54
CA SER A 3 -28.34 61.06 1.65
C SER A 3 -27.74 59.81 1.02
N ILE A 4 -27.18 58.98 1.91
CA ILE A 4 -26.58 57.70 1.60
C ILE A 4 -27.70 56.66 1.56
N SER A 5 -27.84 56.04 0.39
CA SER A 5 -28.61 54.83 0.16
C SER A 5 -28.16 53.72 1.11
N LYS A 6 -29.09 53.14 1.89
CA LYS A 6 -28.94 51.85 2.59
C LYS A 6 -30.27 51.46 3.27
N LYS A 7 -31.13 50.77 2.54
CA LYS A 7 -32.12 49.85 3.14
C LYS A 7 -31.93 48.48 2.52
N ILE A 8 -30.81 47.85 2.87
CA ILE A 8 -30.63 46.41 2.72
C ILE A 8 -31.33 45.79 3.94
N MET A 9 -32.63 45.52 3.81
CA MET A 9 -33.32 44.56 4.66
C MET A 9 -32.97 43.16 4.14
N CYS A 10 -31.74 42.70 4.40
CA CYS A 10 -31.41 41.28 4.32
C CYS A 10 -31.57 40.69 5.72
N ASN A 11 -32.79 40.22 5.98
CA ASN A 11 -33.14 39.07 6.79
C ASN A 11 -31.97 38.35 7.52
N TYR A 12 -31.54 38.87 8.67
CA TYR A 12 -30.55 38.24 9.56
C TYR A 12 -31.22 37.25 10.52
N LEU A 13 -31.94 36.26 9.99
CA LEU A 13 -32.62 35.24 10.78
C LEU A 13 -32.38 33.82 10.24
N LEU A 14 -31.15 33.55 9.80
CA LEU A 14 -30.71 32.18 9.49
C LEU A 14 -29.19 31.96 9.59
N PRO A 15 -28.58 32.10 10.77
CA PRO A 15 -27.44 31.23 11.07
C PRO A 15 -27.56 30.67 12.48
N PHE A 16 -28.32 29.58 12.65
CA PHE A 16 -28.33 28.81 13.90
C PHE A 16 -28.52 27.29 13.71
N LEU A 17 -28.38 26.76 12.49
CA LEU A 17 -28.67 25.35 12.18
C LEU A 17 -27.54 24.64 11.42
N ILE A 18 -26.28 25.00 11.68
CA ILE A 18 -25.11 24.24 11.19
C ILE A 18 -24.15 23.92 12.35
N ALA A 19 -24.70 23.58 13.52
CA ALA A 19 -23.93 23.23 14.71
C ALA A 19 -24.12 21.77 15.18
N LEU A 20 -24.71 20.89 14.35
CA LEU A 20 -25.04 19.51 14.77
C LEU A 20 -24.67 18.39 13.78
N THR A 21 -23.94 18.64 12.70
CA THR A 21 -23.33 17.56 11.91
C THR A 21 -21.93 17.22 12.43
N GLY A 22 -21.85 16.91 13.72
CA GLY A 22 -20.69 16.28 14.35
C GLY A 22 -20.89 14.77 14.41
N CYS A 23 -20.97 14.08 13.26
CA CYS A 23 -20.87 12.62 13.22
C CYS A 23 -19.38 12.24 13.20
N ASN A 24 -18.72 12.35 14.36
CA ASN A 24 -17.41 11.75 14.54
C ASN A 24 -17.60 10.29 14.95
N ASN A 25 -17.94 9.42 13.99
CA ASN A 25 -17.68 8.00 14.14
C ASN A 25 -16.19 7.78 13.88
N PHE A 26 -15.34 8.14 14.85
CA PHE A 26 -13.98 7.63 14.88
C PHE A 26 -14.10 6.17 15.32
N GLU A 27 -14.38 5.30 14.36
CA GLU A 27 -14.28 3.86 14.54
C GLU A 27 -12.79 3.57 14.79
N GLN A 28 -12.44 3.47 16.07
CA GLN A 28 -11.07 3.17 16.49
C GLN A 28 -10.88 1.67 16.27
N ASN A 29 -10.69 1.26 15.01
CA ASN A 29 -10.42 -0.13 14.67
C ASN A 29 -9.18 -0.59 15.45
N ASP A 30 -9.27 -1.77 16.05
CA ASP A 30 -8.18 -2.45 16.74
C ASP A 30 -6.92 -2.44 15.84
N PRO A 31 -5.72 -2.09 16.34
CA PRO A 31 -4.48 -2.21 15.57
C PRO A 31 -4.35 -3.51 14.77
N LEU A 32 -4.79 -4.64 15.32
CA LEU A 32 -4.86 -5.93 14.65
C LEU A 32 -5.79 -5.90 13.43
N GLU A 33 -7.01 -5.40 13.60
CA GLU A 33 -8.00 -5.34 12.52
C GLU A 33 -7.51 -4.49 11.34
N ARG A 34 -6.83 -3.37 11.63
CA ARG A 34 -6.22 -2.54 10.57
C ARG A 34 -5.14 -3.30 9.81
N LEU A 35 -4.30 -4.05 10.52
CA LEU A 35 -3.21 -4.82 9.93
C LEU A 35 -3.76 -5.96 9.06
N VAL A 36 -4.69 -6.74 9.58
CA VAL A 36 -5.41 -7.79 8.85
C VAL A 36 -6.08 -7.23 7.59
N ASN A 37 -6.82 -6.13 7.71
CA ASN A 37 -7.52 -5.51 6.59
C ASN A 37 -6.55 -4.99 5.51
N SER A 38 -5.38 -4.46 5.91
CA SER A 38 -4.36 -3.99 4.96
C SER A 38 -3.73 -5.10 4.13
N MET A 39 -3.76 -6.36 4.61
CA MET A 39 -3.17 -7.52 3.94
C MET A 39 -4.23 -8.46 3.33
N ALA A 40 -5.52 -8.24 3.60
CA ALA A 40 -6.61 -9.11 3.17
C ALA A 40 -6.68 -9.32 1.65
N TRP A 41 -6.27 -8.31 0.87
CA TRP A 41 -6.24 -8.38 -0.61
C TRP A 41 -5.40 -9.55 -1.13
N ILE A 42 -4.35 -9.96 -0.40
CA ILE A 42 -3.42 -11.04 -0.77
C ILE A 42 -4.16 -12.38 -0.93
N LYS A 43 -5.25 -12.59 -0.18
CA LYS A 43 -6.05 -13.83 -0.23
C LYS A 43 -6.62 -14.13 -1.63
N SER A 44 -6.76 -13.12 -2.48
CA SER A 44 -7.34 -13.24 -3.83
C SER A 44 -6.41 -12.80 -4.97
N ALA A 45 -5.20 -12.34 -4.63
CA ALA A 45 -4.26 -11.78 -5.59
C ALA A 45 -3.52 -12.87 -6.38
N ASN A 46 -2.99 -12.51 -7.55
CA ASN A 46 -2.18 -13.42 -8.38
C ASN A 46 -0.79 -12.81 -8.62
N PRO A 47 0.23 -13.25 -7.86
CA PRO A 47 1.53 -12.59 -7.87
C PRO A 47 2.21 -12.60 -9.24
N LYS A 48 1.95 -13.61 -10.09
CA LYS A 48 2.53 -13.69 -11.43
C LYS A 48 1.90 -12.69 -12.39
N ILE A 49 0.56 -12.57 -12.37
CA ILE A 49 -0.16 -11.58 -13.19
C ILE A 49 0.22 -10.16 -12.74
N ASP A 50 0.31 -9.95 -11.42
CA ASP A 50 0.66 -8.66 -10.84
C ASP A 50 2.11 -8.26 -11.19
N ALA A 51 3.04 -9.23 -11.23
CA ALA A 51 4.41 -9.00 -11.68
C ALA A 51 4.51 -8.64 -13.17
N VAL A 52 3.73 -9.31 -14.04
CA VAL A 52 3.64 -8.95 -15.47
C VAL A 52 3.09 -7.54 -15.62
N THR A 53 2.02 -7.22 -14.91
CA THR A 53 1.38 -5.89 -14.93
C THR A 53 2.37 -4.81 -14.48
N ALA A 54 3.07 -5.03 -13.37
CA ALA A 54 4.07 -4.10 -12.86
C ALA A 54 5.21 -3.89 -13.87
N TYR A 55 5.67 -4.97 -14.50
CA TYR A 55 6.69 -4.90 -15.54
C TYR A 55 6.25 -4.06 -16.74
N GLU A 56 5.03 -4.27 -17.25
CA GLU A 56 4.45 -3.50 -18.35
C GLU A 56 4.32 -2.01 -18.00
N GLN A 57 4.00 -1.72 -16.73
CA GLN A 57 3.93 -0.37 -16.18
C GLN A 57 5.29 0.24 -15.83
N LYS A 58 6.40 -0.48 -16.09
CA LYS A 58 7.77 -0.09 -15.74
C LYS A 58 8.00 0.09 -14.23
N ASP A 59 7.21 -0.58 -13.40
CA ASP A 59 7.45 -0.68 -11.96
C ASP A 59 8.32 -1.88 -11.66
N PHE A 60 9.63 -1.63 -11.48
CA PHE A 60 10.63 -2.66 -11.23
C PHE A 60 10.97 -2.81 -9.73
N ARG A 61 10.11 -2.32 -8.84
CA ARG A 61 10.31 -2.47 -7.41
C ARG A 61 9.89 -3.88 -6.97
N PHE A 62 10.76 -4.53 -6.20
CA PHE A 62 10.48 -5.82 -5.58
C PHE A 62 9.58 -5.66 -4.35
N LEU A 63 8.84 -6.70 -4.00
CA LEU A 63 7.99 -6.71 -2.82
C LEU A 63 8.78 -7.23 -1.63
N GLY A 64 8.61 -6.53 -0.52
CA GLY A 64 9.26 -6.82 0.74
C GLY A 64 8.30 -6.96 1.89
N ILE A 65 8.76 -7.69 2.89
CA ILE A 65 8.05 -7.92 4.15
C ILE A 65 8.99 -7.54 5.26
N THR A 66 8.49 -6.77 6.20
CA THR A 66 9.25 -6.37 7.38
C THR A 66 8.95 -7.34 8.51
N GLY A 67 9.97 -8.03 9.00
CA GLY A 67 9.96 -8.74 10.28
C GLY A 67 11.04 -8.15 11.18
N TYR A 68 11.94 -8.99 11.70
CA TYR A 68 13.19 -8.54 12.33
C TYR A 68 14.09 -7.68 11.43
N GLY A 69 13.83 -7.70 10.12
CA GLY A 69 14.45 -6.86 9.11
C GLY A 69 13.62 -6.86 7.84
N LEU A 70 14.12 -6.19 6.80
CA LEU A 70 13.51 -6.21 5.48
C LEU A 70 13.92 -7.49 4.74
N ALA A 71 12.95 -8.34 4.43
CA ALA A 71 13.12 -9.46 3.53
C ALA A 71 12.55 -9.12 2.15
N LEU A 72 13.24 -9.53 1.08
CA LEU A 72 12.72 -9.54 -0.30
C LEU A 72 12.67 -11.00 -0.78
N PRO A 73 11.60 -11.76 -0.46
CA PRO A 73 11.53 -13.18 -0.76
C PRO A 73 11.74 -13.48 -2.24
N GLY A 74 12.33 -14.64 -2.55
CA GLY A 74 12.65 -15.06 -3.92
C GLY A 74 13.90 -14.42 -4.56
N LEU A 75 14.55 -13.47 -3.88
CA LEU A 75 15.83 -12.89 -4.32
C LEU A 75 17.02 -13.55 -3.61
N SER A 76 18.16 -13.63 -4.30
CA SER A 76 19.44 -13.97 -3.66
C SER A 76 19.89 -12.83 -2.75
N SER A 77 20.70 -13.13 -1.73
CA SER A 77 21.20 -12.11 -0.79
C SER A 77 21.90 -10.93 -1.49
N SER A 78 22.68 -11.20 -2.54
CA SER A 78 23.32 -10.15 -3.36
C SER A 78 22.31 -9.24 -4.06
N MET A 79 21.25 -9.80 -4.63
CA MET A 79 20.17 -9.03 -5.27
C MET A 79 19.37 -8.25 -4.25
N THR A 80 19.12 -8.84 -3.08
CA THR A 80 18.45 -8.17 -1.97
C THR A 80 19.24 -6.94 -1.53
N SER A 81 20.55 -7.05 -1.31
CA SER A 81 21.41 -5.91 -0.96
C SER A 81 21.32 -4.80 -2.01
N ILE A 82 21.48 -5.13 -3.30
CA ILE A 82 21.39 -4.15 -4.39
C ILE A 82 20.02 -3.47 -4.41
N ALA A 83 18.93 -4.25 -4.30
CA ALA A 83 17.58 -3.70 -4.33
C ALA A 83 17.31 -2.78 -3.13
N ILE A 84 17.87 -3.07 -1.96
CA ILE A 84 17.75 -2.23 -0.77
C ILE A 84 18.56 -0.95 -0.93
N ASP A 85 19.82 -1.05 -1.34
CA ASP A 85 20.73 0.08 -1.53
C ASP A 85 20.19 1.07 -2.58
N GLU A 86 19.58 0.54 -3.65
CA GLU A 86 18.96 1.33 -4.72
C GLU A 86 17.50 1.72 -4.43
N GLN A 87 16.96 1.39 -3.25
CA GLN A 87 15.56 1.62 -2.86
C GLN A 87 14.53 1.08 -3.87
N LYS A 88 14.84 -0.04 -4.53
CA LYS A 88 13.99 -0.72 -5.51
C LYS A 88 13.06 -1.75 -4.85
N TYR A 89 12.33 -1.32 -3.83
CA TYR A 89 11.36 -2.19 -3.16
C TYR A 89 10.09 -1.45 -2.68
N LYS A 90 9.06 -2.22 -2.32
CA LYS A 90 7.85 -1.80 -1.62
C LYS A 90 7.54 -2.77 -0.50
N ILE A 91 7.10 -2.27 0.64
CA ILE A 91 6.68 -3.11 1.77
C ILE A 91 5.19 -3.45 1.59
N ILE A 92 4.85 -4.73 1.73
CA ILE A 92 3.46 -5.23 1.60
C ILE A 92 2.92 -5.89 2.87
N GLY A 93 3.74 -6.04 3.92
CA GLY A 93 3.31 -6.64 5.18
C GLY A 93 4.34 -6.42 6.29
N TYR A 94 3.83 -6.36 7.53
CA TYR A 94 4.61 -6.25 8.77
C TYR A 94 4.36 -7.49 9.63
N CYS A 95 5.36 -8.35 9.73
CA CYS A 95 5.28 -9.67 10.34
C CYS A 95 6.24 -9.84 11.53
N GLU A 96 6.69 -8.74 12.13
CA GLU A 96 7.58 -8.73 13.30
C GLU A 96 6.86 -9.24 14.56
N ILE A 97 5.61 -8.81 14.77
CA ILE A 97 4.78 -9.21 15.89
C ILE A 97 3.52 -9.84 15.32
N THR A 98 3.31 -11.13 15.58
CA THR A 98 2.12 -11.84 15.13
C THR A 98 1.00 -11.69 16.15
N GLU A 99 0.11 -10.74 15.86
CA GLU A 99 -1.11 -10.51 16.62
C GLU A 99 -2.20 -11.53 16.21
N GLY A 100 -2.08 -12.77 16.70
CA GLY A 100 -3.09 -13.82 16.49
C GLY A 100 -2.96 -14.63 15.19
N GLN A 101 -3.81 -15.65 15.06
CA GLN A 101 -3.68 -16.68 14.02
C GLN A 101 -3.97 -16.15 12.60
N GLU A 102 -4.99 -15.30 12.44
CA GLU A 102 -5.31 -14.74 11.12
C GLU A 102 -4.16 -13.88 10.58
N HIS A 103 -3.55 -13.06 11.43
CA HIS A 103 -2.41 -12.26 11.02
C HIS A 103 -1.21 -13.14 10.66
N LEU A 104 -0.94 -14.20 11.43
CA LEU A 104 0.11 -15.18 11.10
C LEU A 104 -0.12 -15.84 9.72
N ASP A 105 -1.36 -16.21 9.42
CA ASP A 105 -1.70 -16.82 8.13
C ASP A 105 -1.56 -15.81 6.98
N LEU A 106 -1.95 -14.56 7.20
CA LEU A 106 -1.70 -13.47 6.25
C LEU A 106 -0.21 -13.20 6.03
N CYS A 107 0.62 -13.29 7.06
CA CYS A 107 2.07 -13.16 6.93
C CYS A 107 2.68 -14.25 6.05
N LYS A 108 2.24 -15.51 6.20
CA LYS A 108 2.68 -16.61 5.32
C LYS A 108 2.21 -16.41 3.89
N LEU A 109 0.97 -15.96 3.70
CA LEU A 109 0.44 -15.65 2.38
C LEU A 109 1.22 -14.50 1.71
N ALA A 110 1.56 -13.46 2.47
CA ALA A 110 2.36 -12.35 1.98
C ALA A 110 3.76 -12.79 1.55
N ASP A 111 4.41 -13.67 2.34
CA ASP A 111 5.75 -14.20 2.04
C ASP A 111 5.77 -14.96 0.72
N ASN A 112 4.87 -15.92 0.58
CA ASN A 112 4.72 -16.68 -0.66
C ASN A 112 4.31 -15.78 -1.85
N TYR A 113 3.44 -14.80 -1.62
CA TYR A 113 3.04 -13.84 -2.65
C TYR A 113 4.25 -13.02 -3.14
N ALA A 114 5.02 -12.44 -2.21
CA ALA A 114 6.20 -11.64 -2.52
C ALA A 114 7.26 -12.48 -3.26
N GLU A 115 7.48 -13.72 -2.83
CA GLU A 115 8.44 -14.63 -3.46
C GLU A 115 8.09 -14.88 -4.94
N LEU A 116 6.85 -15.30 -5.20
CA LEU A 116 6.40 -15.62 -6.55
C LEU A 116 6.41 -14.38 -7.46
N TYR A 117 6.01 -13.22 -6.93
CA TYR A 117 6.04 -11.96 -7.66
C TYR A 117 7.48 -11.58 -8.02
N ASN A 118 8.40 -11.60 -7.05
CA ASN A 118 9.78 -11.16 -7.23
C ASN A 118 10.54 -12.05 -8.21
N ILE A 119 10.33 -13.36 -8.15
CA ILE A 119 10.92 -14.32 -9.10
C ILE A 119 10.43 -14.01 -10.52
N GLU A 120 9.13 -13.81 -10.70
CA GLU A 120 8.56 -13.54 -12.02
C GLU A 120 9.06 -12.19 -12.57
N LEU A 121 9.04 -11.13 -11.76
CA LEU A 121 9.54 -9.82 -12.15
C LEU A 121 11.02 -9.89 -12.56
N LEU A 122 11.84 -10.60 -11.79
CA LEU A 122 13.26 -10.80 -12.09
C LEU A 122 13.47 -11.53 -13.42
N ASN A 123 12.65 -12.55 -13.70
CA ASN A 123 12.70 -13.28 -14.97
C ASN A 123 12.35 -12.37 -16.16
N LEU A 124 11.32 -11.53 -16.04
CA LEU A 124 10.91 -10.56 -17.07
C LEU A 124 12.02 -9.52 -17.34
N ILE A 125 12.66 -9.02 -16.28
CA ILE A 125 13.79 -8.08 -16.39
C ILE A 125 14.97 -8.74 -17.12
N ARG A 126 15.31 -9.98 -16.76
CA ARG A 126 16.41 -10.74 -17.39
C ARG A 126 16.16 -11.00 -18.89
N LYS A 127 14.96 -11.47 -19.25
CA LYS A 127 14.57 -11.75 -20.65
C LYS A 127 14.70 -10.51 -21.55
N ARG A 128 14.37 -9.32 -21.05
CA ARG A 128 14.56 -8.09 -21.85
C ARG A 128 16.02 -7.71 -22.02
N LYS A 129 16.86 -7.95 -21.01
CA LYS A 129 18.29 -7.65 -21.12
C LYS A 129 18.96 -8.50 -22.19
N THR A 130 18.58 -9.77 -22.32
CA THR A 130 19.10 -10.67 -23.37
C THR A 130 18.65 -10.25 -24.77
N ASN A 131 17.40 -9.81 -24.93
CA ASN A 131 16.85 -9.41 -26.24
C ASN A 131 17.39 -8.06 -26.76
N ILE A 132 18.04 -7.26 -25.91
CA ILE A 132 18.67 -5.97 -26.30
C ILE A 132 20.15 -6.16 -26.64
N SER A 133 20.76 -7.28 -26.26
CA SER A 133 22.18 -7.58 -26.51
C SER A 133 22.44 -8.38 -27.80
N GLU A 134 21.40 -8.68 -28.57
CA GLU A 134 21.45 -9.25 -29.94
C GLU A 134 21.20 -8.16 -30.98
#